data_AF-A0A183FXE1-F1
#
_entry.id   AF-A0A183FXE1-F1
#
_cell.length_a   1.000
_cell.length_b   1.000
_cell.length_c   1.000
_cell.angle_alpha   90.00
_cell.angle_beta   90.00
_cell.angle_gamma   90.00
#
_symmetry.space_group_name_H-M   'P 1'
#
loop_
_entity.id
_entity.type
_entity.pdbx_description
1 polymer ?
#
loop_
_entity_poly.entity_id
_entity_poly.type
_entity_poly.pdbx_seq_one_letter_code
_entity_poly.pdbx_strand_id
1 'polypeptide(L)'
;MNTTWLRMLGTVTHEIAHSLGFYHTQSRYDRNDYVSVDMDNINPDLQYNFAQVYCSEREFCGLLLVNGVFQMTRKTSTHFGLPYDYGSMMEYDAYAFAENPNQYTIWPKNSIWTNTMGQRVAPAFSDMLEVNWLYNCSSLCSNVPVPPCRQPGYQNPRDCSSCLCPQMFGGQYCGQLPTGNAVNCNGKVIQVRIAGSVLTKVQVIESHDCIT
;
A
#
# COMPACT_ATOMS: atom_id res chain seq x y z
N MET A 1 -19.00 5.72 -13.58
CA MET A 1 -18.20 4.58 -14.07
C MET A 1 -18.69 3.32 -13.38
N ASN A 2 -18.81 2.20 -14.09
CA ASN A 2 -19.32 0.95 -13.52
C ASN A 2 -18.25 0.32 -12.59
N THR A 3 -18.55 0.29 -11.29
CA THR A 3 -17.62 -0.14 -10.22
C THR A 3 -17.23 -1.62 -10.31
N THR A 4 -18.03 -2.43 -11.01
CA THR A 4 -17.77 -3.87 -11.20
C THR A 4 -16.54 -4.11 -12.08
N TRP A 5 -16.31 -3.26 -13.10
CA TRP A 5 -15.14 -3.38 -13.98
C TRP A 5 -13.83 -3.00 -13.27
N LEU A 6 -13.85 -1.93 -12.45
CA LEU A 6 -12.68 -1.52 -11.68
C LEU A 6 -12.27 -2.60 -10.68
N ARG A 7 -13.25 -3.25 -10.03
CA ARG A 7 -12.99 -4.42 -9.17
C ARG A 7 -12.35 -5.58 -9.92
N MET A 8 -12.80 -5.91 -11.13
CA MET A 8 -12.17 -6.97 -11.93
C MET A 8 -10.71 -6.65 -12.28
N LEU A 9 -10.40 -5.41 -12.67
CA LEU A 9 -9.02 -5.01 -12.97
C LEU A 9 -8.12 -5.06 -11.73
N GLY A 10 -8.62 -4.60 -10.59
CA GLY A 10 -7.90 -4.68 -9.32
C GLY A 10 -7.64 -6.11 -8.88
N THR A 11 -8.62 -7.01 -9.01
CA THR A 11 -8.44 -8.45 -8.74
C THR A 11 -7.38 -9.06 -9.65
N VAL A 12 -7.46 -8.84 -10.97
CA VAL A 12 -6.45 -9.38 -11.88
C VAL A 12 -5.06 -8.87 -11.53
N THR A 13 -4.95 -7.59 -11.16
CA THR A 13 -3.66 -6.99 -10.81
C THR A 13 -3.13 -7.55 -9.47
N HIS A 14 -4.01 -7.90 -8.53
CA HIS A 14 -3.67 -8.54 -7.25
C HIS A 14 -3.07 -9.93 -7.48
N GLU A 15 -3.70 -10.74 -8.35
CA GLU A 15 -3.18 -12.06 -8.70
C GLU A 15 -1.86 -11.99 -9.50
N ILE A 16 -1.70 -10.95 -10.32
CA ILE A 16 -0.42 -10.66 -10.98
C ILE A 16 0.65 -10.33 -9.94
N ALA A 17 0.34 -9.52 -8.92
CA ALA A 17 1.29 -9.20 -7.85
C ALA A 17 1.74 -10.46 -7.10
N HIS A 18 0.83 -11.39 -6.78
CA HIS A 18 1.21 -12.70 -6.25
C HIS A 18 2.18 -13.45 -7.17
N SER A 19 1.92 -13.45 -8.47
CA SER A 19 2.81 -14.08 -9.46
C SER A 19 4.19 -13.41 -9.55
N LEU A 20 4.29 -12.13 -9.18
CA LEU A 20 5.53 -11.35 -9.07
C LEU A 20 6.25 -11.54 -7.71
N GLY A 21 5.71 -12.38 -6.83
CA GLY A 21 6.33 -12.71 -5.53
C GLY A 21 5.81 -11.89 -4.34
N PHE A 22 4.68 -11.20 -4.49
CA PHE A 22 4.08 -10.44 -3.40
C PHE A 22 3.20 -11.32 -2.54
N TYR A 23 3.34 -11.16 -1.23
CA TYR A 23 2.39 -11.69 -0.26
C TYR A 23 1.42 -10.60 0.15
N HIS A 24 0.37 -10.99 0.86
CA HIS A 24 -0.54 -10.03 1.43
C HIS A 24 0.15 -9.09 2.43
N THR A 25 -0.27 -7.83 2.47
CA THR A 25 0.35 -6.81 3.31
C THR A 25 0.13 -7.12 4.80
N GLN A 26 -1.02 -7.67 5.17
CA GLN A 26 -1.26 -8.21 6.52
C GLN A 26 -0.52 -9.52 6.82
N SER A 27 0.32 -10.03 5.92
CA SER A 27 1.26 -11.10 6.27
C SER A 27 2.62 -10.55 6.71
N ARG A 28 2.87 -9.23 6.62
CA ARG A 28 4.15 -8.64 7.05
C ARG A 28 4.54 -9.03 8.48
N TYR A 29 5.84 -9.16 8.69
CA TYR A 29 6.39 -9.54 10.00
C TYR A 29 6.16 -8.47 11.08
N ASP A 30 6.05 -7.21 10.68
CA ASP A 30 5.79 -6.05 11.53
C ASP A 30 4.30 -5.67 11.61
N ARG A 31 3.38 -6.42 10.96
CA ARG A 31 1.96 -6.04 10.88
C ARG A 31 1.33 -5.77 12.25
N ASN A 32 1.75 -6.49 13.30
CA ASN A 32 1.12 -6.41 14.62
C ASN A 32 1.38 -5.05 15.27
N ASP A 33 2.24 -4.21 14.71
CA ASP A 33 2.41 -2.80 15.11
C ASP A 33 1.33 -1.89 14.50
N TYR A 34 0.64 -2.33 13.44
CA TYR A 34 -0.25 -1.53 12.59
C TYR A 34 -1.70 -2.02 12.62
N VAL A 35 -1.92 -3.33 12.66
CA VAL A 35 -3.25 -3.97 12.62
C VAL A 35 -3.45 -4.91 13.81
N SER A 36 -4.70 -5.12 14.17
CA SER A 36 -5.17 -6.13 15.11
C SER A 36 -6.00 -7.16 14.36
N VAL A 37 -5.85 -8.43 14.73
CA VAL A 37 -6.55 -9.56 14.12
C VAL A 37 -7.34 -10.29 15.21
N ASP A 38 -8.63 -10.51 14.96
CA ASP A 38 -9.51 -11.31 15.81
C ASP A 38 -9.58 -12.74 15.27
N MET A 39 -8.75 -13.61 15.83
CA MET A 39 -8.68 -15.02 15.44
C MET A 39 -9.95 -15.80 15.81
N ASP A 40 -10.73 -15.34 16.79
CA ASP A 40 -11.95 -16.02 17.24
C ASP A 40 -13.10 -15.83 16.24
N ASN A 41 -13.07 -14.73 15.48
CA ASN A 41 -14.03 -14.44 14.42
C ASN A 41 -13.56 -14.89 13.03
N ILE A 42 -12.40 -15.52 12.89
CA ILE A 42 -11.94 -16.09 11.62
C ILE A 42 -12.36 -17.55 11.56
N ASN A 43 -12.90 -17.98 10.42
CA ASN A 43 -13.22 -19.38 10.18
C ASN A 43 -12.01 -20.27 10.58
N PRO A 44 -12.17 -21.25 11.50
CA PRO A 44 -11.06 -22.02 12.05
C PRO A 44 -10.19 -22.70 10.99
N ASP A 45 -10.80 -23.19 9.91
CA ASP A 45 -10.10 -23.87 8.82
C ASP A 45 -9.32 -22.89 7.94
N LEU A 46 -9.57 -21.58 8.04
CA LEU A 46 -8.98 -20.52 7.21
C LEU A 46 -8.05 -19.58 7.99
N GLN A 47 -7.81 -19.83 9.28
CA GLN A 47 -6.91 -19.02 10.13
C GLN A 47 -5.48 -18.94 9.59
N TYR A 48 -5.03 -19.94 8.82
CA TYR A 48 -3.72 -19.93 8.17
C TYR A 48 -3.53 -18.75 7.18
N ASN A 49 -4.62 -18.18 6.65
CA ASN A 49 -4.58 -17.01 5.76
C ASN A 49 -4.12 -15.72 6.47
N PHE A 50 -4.11 -15.73 7.80
CA PHE A 50 -3.60 -14.65 8.65
C PHE A 50 -2.23 -14.99 9.24
N ALA A 51 -1.49 -15.95 8.70
CA ALA A 51 -0.13 -16.21 9.13
C ALA A 51 0.78 -14.98 8.93
N GLN A 52 1.63 -14.66 9.93
CA GLN A 52 2.72 -13.70 9.75
C GLN A 52 3.90 -14.37 9.07
N VAL A 53 4.62 -13.57 8.31
CA VAL A 53 6.04 -13.74 8.06
C VAL A 53 6.76 -13.62 9.43
N TYR A 54 7.31 -14.69 10.00
CA TYR A 54 8.17 -14.68 11.19
C TYR A 54 9.66 -14.56 10.90
N CYS A 55 10.31 -13.55 11.48
CA CYS A 55 11.73 -13.28 11.29
C CYS A 55 12.44 -13.25 12.63
N SER A 56 13.25 -14.26 12.97
CA SER A 56 14.14 -14.15 14.15
C SER A 56 15.46 -13.44 13.78
N GLU A 57 16.01 -12.67 14.72
CA GLU A 57 17.25 -11.90 14.55
C GLU A 57 18.51 -12.75 14.27
N ARG A 58 18.43 -14.07 14.49
CA ARG A 58 19.55 -15.00 14.32
C ARG A 58 19.33 -15.89 13.09
N GLU A 59 19.59 -15.29 11.94
CA GLU A 59 20.05 -15.88 10.68
C GLU A 59 19.29 -17.03 9.99
N PHE A 60 18.33 -17.69 10.62
CA PHE A 60 17.51 -18.67 9.94
C PHE A 60 16.17 -18.08 9.55
N CYS A 61 15.98 -18.11 8.23
CA CYS A 61 14.93 -17.45 7.54
C CYS A 61 14.33 -18.49 6.56
N GLY A 62 13.43 -19.35 7.03
CA GLY A 62 12.76 -20.38 6.25
C GLY A 62 11.31 -20.62 6.70
N LEU A 63 10.57 -21.48 5.99
CA LEU A 63 9.26 -21.98 6.43
C LEU A 63 9.42 -22.64 7.81
N LEU A 64 9.02 -21.95 8.88
CA LEU A 64 8.90 -22.59 10.19
C LEU A 64 7.42 -22.92 10.42
N LEU A 65 7.15 -24.20 10.67
CA LEU A 65 5.89 -24.62 11.29
C LEU A 65 5.95 -24.22 12.76
N VAL A 66 5.36 -23.09 13.12
CA VAL A 66 5.10 -22.75 14.54
C VAL A 66 3.62 -23.02 14.78
N ASN A 67 3.31 -23.96 15.67
CA ASN A 67 1.92 -24.38 15.96
C ASN A 67 1.11 -24.80 14.71
N GLY A 68 1.77 -25.40 13.71
CA GLY A 68 1.11 -25.85 12.48
C GLY A 68 0.88 -24.77 11.41
N VAL A 69 1.38 -23.56 11.60
CA VAL A 69 1.23 -22.44 10.66
C VAL A 69 2.57 -22.13 9.99
N PHE A 70 2.57 -22.00 8.65
CA PHE A 70 3.75 -21.61 7.88
C PHE A 70 4.07 -20.12 8.05
N GLN A 71 5.29 -19.81 8.48
CA GLN A 71 5.75 -18.43 8.69
C GLN A 71 7.00 -18.13 7.82
N MET A 72 6.97 -17.03 7.04
CA MET A 72 8.04 -16.55 6.13
C MET A 72 9.03 -15.62 6.84
N THR A 73 10.16 -15.19 6.25
CA THR A 73 11.25 -14.59 7.05
C THR A 73 11.96 -13.39 6.39
N ARG A 74 12.85 -12.64 7.09
CA ARG A 74 13.48 -11.39 6.59
C ARG A 74 14.43 -11.61 5.39
N LYS A 75 14.95 -12.82 5.20
CA LYS A 75 15.72 -13.16 3.98
C LYS A 75 14.83 -13.55 2.80
N THR A 76 13.56 -13.91 3.05
CA THR A 76 12.61 -14.37 2.02
C THR A 76 11.44 -13.40 1.82
N SER A 77 11.38 -12.33 2.60
CA SER A 77 10.36 -11.29 2.57
C SER A 77 11.00 -9.98 3.00
N THR A 78 10.93 -8.99 2.12
CA THR A 78 11.43 -7.64 2.35
C THR A 78 10.34 -6.66 1.93
N HIS A 79 10.20 -5.59 2.69
CA HIS A 79 9.39 -4.41 2.32
C HIS A 79 10.31 -3.23 2.00
N PHE A 80 11.62 -3.47 1.80
CA PHE A 80 12.63 -2.48 1.44
C PHE A 80 12.67 -1.23 2.35
N GLY A 81 12.26 -1.37 3.62
CA GLY A 81 12.17 -0.25 4.56
C GLY A 81 10.94 0.63 4.40
N LEU A 82 9.98 0.28 3.52
CA LEU A 82 8.73 1.01 3.36
C LEU A 82 7.83 0.87 4.59
N PRO A 83 7.07 1.93 4.94
CA PRO A 83 6.07 1.88 6.00
C PRO A 83 4.93 0.91 5.65
N TYR A 84 4.12 0.54 6.64
CA TYR A 84 2.92 -0.25 6.40
C TYR A 84 1.90 0.57 5.60
N ASP A 85 1.47 0.05 4.45
CA ASP A 85 0.47 0.70 3.61
C ASP A 85 -0.88 0.00 3.71
N TYR A 86 -1.78 0.58 4.51
CA TYR A 86 -3.16 0.11 4.64
C TYR A 86 -3.94 0.15 3.30
N GLY A 87 -3.51 1.00 2.36
CA GLY A 87 -4.09 1.12 1.03
C GLY A 87 -3.44 0.23 -0.02
N SER A 88 -2.48 -0.61 0.37
CA SER A 88 -1.91 -1.61 -0.53
C SER A 88 -3.02 -2.47 -1.11
N MET A 89 -2.92 -2.76 -2.41
CA MET A 89 -3.87 -3.66 -3.06
C MET A 89 -3.75 -5.11 -2.55
N MET A 90 -2.66 -5.41 -1.84
CA MET A 90 -2.38 -6.69 -1.21
C MET A 90 -2.88 -6.75 0.24
N GLU A 91 -3.49 -5.67 0.77
CA GLU A 91 -4.12 -5.68 2.08
C GLU A 91 -5.51 -6.35 2.02
N TYR A 92 -5.83 -7.17 3.02
CA TYR A 92 -7.18 -7.71 3.21
C TYR A 92 -8.21 -6.62 3.54
N ASP A 93 -9.46 -6.90 3.19
CA ASP A 93 -10.58 -6.13 3.73
C ASP A 93 -10.84 -6.51 5.20
N ALA A 94 -11.55 -5.64 5.91
CA ALA A 94 -11.76 -5.77 7.35
C ALA A 94 -12.59 -7.01 7.77
N TYR A 95 -13.30 -7.65 6.84
CA TYR A 95 -14.17 -8.80 7.08
C TYR A 95 -13.65 -10.09 6.46
N ALA A 96 -12.40 -10.11 5.98
CA ALA A 96 -11.83 -11.25 5.30
C ALA A 96 -11.96 -12.52 6.16
N PHE A 97 -12.57 -13.56 5.59
CA PHE A 97 -12.78 -14.88 6.22
C PHE A 97 -13.55 -14.87 7.56
N ALA A 98 -14.41 -13.86 7.78
CA ALA A 98 -15.21 -13.75 8.98
C ALA A 98 -16.23 -14.90 9.12
N GLU A 99 -16.30 -15.50 10.31
CA GLU A 99 -17.36 -16.41 10.73
C GLU A 99 -18.66 -15.63 10.97
N ASN A 100 -18.57 -14.51 11.71
CA ASN A 100 -19.63 -13.52 11.82
C ASN A 100 -19.37 -12.36 10.84
N PRO A 101 -20.13 -12.25 9.73
CA PRO A 101 -19.91 -11.22 8.71
C PRO A 101 -20.18 -9.78 9.19
N ASN A 102 -20.76 -9.60 10.39
CA ASN A 102 -21.00 -8.29 10.98
C ASN A 102 -19.87 -7.82 11.91
N GLN A 103 -18.82 -8.61 12.08
CA GLN A 103 -17.69 -8.32 12.94
C GLN A 103 -16.40 -8.33 12.12
N TYR A 104 -15.51 -7.36 12.37
CA TYR A 104 -14.21 -7.31 11.71
C TYR A 104 -13.34 -8.48 12.15
N THR A 105 -12.61 -9.08 11.21
CA THR A 105 -11.53 -10.02 11.49
C THR A 105 -10.18 -9.32 11.60
N ILE A 106 -10.02 -8.18 10.92
CA ILE A 106 -8.81 -7.37 10.95
C ILE A 106 -9.18 -5.89 10.92
N TRP A 107 -8.51 -5.08 11.74
CA TRP A 107 -8.70 -3.63 11.77
C TRP A 107 -7.39 -2.90 12.08
N PRO A 108 -7.23 -1.65 11.62
CA PRO A 108 -6.04 -0.89 11.93
C PRO A 108 -6.07 -0.39 13.36
N LYS A 109 -4.93 -0.37 14.03
CA LYS A 109 -4.80 0.23 15.38
C LYS A 109 -5.13 1.71 15.38
N ASN A 110 -4.86 2.39 14.26
CA ASN A 110 -5.30 3.77 14.04
C ASN A 110 -6.55 3.78 13.15
N SER A 111 -7.68 4.10 13.76
CA SER A 111 -9.02 4.11 13.13
C SER A 111 -9.17 5.00 11.89
N ILE A 112 -8.26 5.97 11.66
CA ILE A 112 -8.33 6.80 10.44
C ILE A 112 -8.13 5.98 9.16
N TRP A 113 -7.49 4.81 9.27
CA TRP A 113 -7.17 3.92 8.14
C TRP A 113 -8.23 2.84 7.89
N THR A 114 -9.29 2.76 8.69
CA THR A 114 -10.28 1.67 8.60
C THR A 114 -10.93 1.59 7.22
N ASN A 115 -11.21 2.73 6.59
CA ASN A 115 -11.82 2.77 5.25
C ASN A 115 -10.81 2.67 4.10
N THR A 116 -9.52 2.57 4.40
CA THR A 116 -8.45 2.48 3.39
C THR A 116 -8.14 1.03 3.03
N MET A 117 -8.34 0.11 3.98
CA MET A 117 -8.05 -1.31 3.83
C MET A 117 -8.96 -2.01 2.82
N GLY A 118 -8.43 -3.06 2.17
CA GLY A 118 -9.20 -3.88 1.24
C GLY A 118 -9.52 -3.23 -0.12
N GLN A 119 -8.88 -2.11 -0.46
CA GLN A 119 -9.10 -1.48 -1.76
C GLN A 119 -8.66 -2.41 -2.90
N ARG A 120 -9.43 -2.39 -4.00
CA ARG A 120 -9.17 -3.18 -5.23
C ARG A 120 -9.37 -2.32 -6.48
N VAL A 121 -8.91 -1.08 -6.44
CA VAL A 121 -9.03 -0.13 -7.58
C VAL A 121 -7.77 -0.14 -8.42
N ALA A 122 -6.60 0.02 -7.79
CA ALA A 122 -5.30 0.06 -8.45
C ALA A 122 -4.18 -0.26 -7.44
N PRO A 123 -2.98 -0.63 -7.91
CA PRO A 123 -1.80 -0.72 -7.03
C PRO A 123 -1.55 0.61 -6.32
N ALA A 124 -1.22 0.54 -5.03
CA ALA A 124 -0.73 1.70 -4.30
C ALA A 124 0.65 2.11 -4.84
N PHE A 125 1.05 3.34 -4.53
CA PHE A 125 2.38 3.83 -4.91
C PHE A 125 3.50 3.00 -4.26
N SER A 126 3.29 2.52 -3.03
CA SER A 126 4.16 1.58 -2.33
C SER A 126 4.28 0.25 -3.09
N ASP A 127 3.16 -0.35 -3.52
CA ASP A 127 3.12 -1.60 -4.28
C ASP A 127 4.00 -1.50 -5.54
N MET A 128 3.86 -0.40 -6.30
CA MET A 128 4.67 -0.15 -7.50
C MET A 128 6.15 0.06 -7.19
N LEU A 129 6.46 0.73 -6.07
CA LEU A 129 7.82 0.97 -5.62
C LEU A 129 8.52 -0.33 -5.22
N GLU A 130 7.83 -1.19 -4.47
CA GLU A 130 8.33 -2.52 -4.10
C GLU A 130 8.62 -3.37 -5.33
N VAL A 131 7.72 -3.39 -6.34
CA VAL A 131 7.94 -4.13 -7.58
C VAL A 131 9.20 -3.62 -8.30
N ASN A 132 9.32 -2.30 -8.44
CA ASN A 132 10.45 -1.68 -9.13
C ASN A 132 11.79 -1.96 -8.45
N TRP A 133 11.81 -2.02 -7.12
CA TRP A 133 13.00 -2.38 -6.36
C TRP A 133 13.31 -3.87 -6.41
N LEU A 134 12.28 -4.72 -6.31
CA LEU A 134 12.43 -6.18 -6.38
C LEU A 134 13.04 -6.63 -7.72
N TYR A 135 12.60 -6.02 -8.83
CA TYR A 135 13.08 -6.35 -10.17
C TYR A 135 14.19 -5.42 -10.67
N ASN A 136 14.77 -4.59 -9.80
CA ASN A 136 15.85 -3.65 -10.13
C ASN A 136 15.57 -2.83 -11.41
N CYS A 137 14.37 -2.28 -11.53
CA CYS A 137 13.94 -1.53 -12.72
C CYS A 137 14.77 -0.25 -12.93
N SER A 138 15.43 0.27 -11.90
CA SER A 138 16.41 1.36 -11.99
C SER A 138 17.59 1.04 -12.93
N SER A 139 17.92 -0.23 -13.15
CA SER A 139 18.98 -0.64 -14.08
C SER A 139 18.72 -0.18 -15.52
N LEU A 140 17.45 0.02 -15.91
CA LEU A 140 17.06 0.56 -17.22
C LEU A 140 17.55 2.00 -17.43
N CYS A 141 17.81 2.72 -16.34
CA CYS A 141 18.23 4.11 -16.33
C CYS A 141 19.71 4.32 -15.98
N SER A 142 20.54 3.26 -16.03
CA SER A 142 21.95 3.29 -15.59
C SER A 142 22.81 4.41 -16.22
N ASN A 143 22.44 4.88 -17.43
CA ASN A 143 23.18 5.92 -18.17
C ASN A 143 22.54 7.31 -18.04
N VAL A 144 21.48 7.47 -17.25
CA VAL A 144 20.73 8.73 -17.12
C VAL A 144 20.80 9.20 -15.67
N PRO A 145 21.27 10.45 -15.42
CA PRO A 145 21.28 11.00 -14.06
C PRO A 145 19.90 10.97 -13.42
N VAL A 146 19.85 10.55 -12.15
CA VAL A 146 18.60 10.52 -11.37
C VAL A 146 18.07 11.94 -11.22
N PRO A 147 16.84 12.25 -11.69
CA PRO A 147 16.25 13.57 -11.49
C PRO A 147 16.01 13.83 -9.99
N PRO A 148 15.97 15.10 -9.54
CA PRO A 148 15.81 15.47 -8.13
C PRO A 148 14.35 15.26 -7.64
N CYS A 149 13.89 14.01 -7.64
CA CYS A 149 12.55 13.64 -7.19
C CYS A 149 12.38 13.89 -5.69
N ARG A 150 11.30 14.58 -5.33
CA ARG A 150 10.94 14.80 -3.93
C ARG A 150 10.38 13.51 -3.33
N GLN A 151 10.96 13.10 -2.20
CA GLN A 151 10.52 11.91 -1.45
C GLN A 151 9.01 11.98 -1.12
N PRO A 152 8.24 10.89 -1.32
CA PRO A 152 8.68 9.53 -1.71
C PRO A 152 8.77 9.27 -3.23
N GLY A 153 8.71 10.29 -4.09
CA GLY A 153 8.88 10.16 -5.55
C GLY A 153 10.25 9.63 -5.95
N TYR A 154 10.32 8.90 -7.07
CA TYR A 154 11.55 8.26 -7.58
C TYR A 154 11.66 8.34 -9.11
N GLN A 155 12.84 8.07 -9.67
CA GLN A 155 13.08 8.09 -11.12
C GLN A 155 12.16 7.08 -11.83
N ASN A 156 11.43 7.53 -12.84
CA ASN A 156 10.53 6.67 -13.60
C ASN A 156 11.35 5.68 -14.47
N PRO A 157 11.23 4.36 -14.26
CA PRO A 157 12.00 3.38 -15.04
C PRO A 157 11.63 3.31 -16.53
N ARG A 158 10.47 3.86 -16.92
CA ARG A 158 10.03 3.95 -18.32
C ARG A 158 10.42 5.26 -19.00
N ASP A 159 10.75 6.28 -18.20
CA ASP A 159 11.22 7.57 -18.66
C ASP A 159 12.22 8.13 -17.63
N CYS A 160 13.49 7.80 -17.84
CA CYS A 160 14.56 8.08 -16.89
C CYS A 160 14.79 9.57 -16.61
N SER A 161 14.20 10.47 -17.40
CA SER A 161 14.30 11.92 -17.23
C SER A 161 13.23 12.51 -16.32
N SER A 162 12.20 11.74 -15.94
CA SER A 162 11.07 12.18 -15.12
C SER A 162 10.95 11.43 -13.80
N CYS A 163 10.18 12.01 -12.89
CA CYS A 163 9.84 11.41 -11.61
C CYS A 163 8.47 10.75 -11.65
N LEU A 164 8.36 9.54 -11.10
CA LEU A 164 7.10 8.90 -10.77
C LEU A 164 6.68 9.37 -9.37
N CYS A 165 5.50 9.97 -9.28
CA CYS A 165 5.04 10.65 -8.08
C CYS A 165 3.97 9.85 -7.34
N PRO A 166 3.93 9.90 -6.00
CA PRO A 166 2.82 9.36 -5.23
C PRO A 166 1.52 10.08 -5.59
N GLN A 167 0.40 9.40 -5.34
CA GLN A 167 -0.92 9.98 -5.50
C GLN A 167 -1.00 11.31 -4.74
N MET A 168 -1.63 12.33 -5.36
CA MET A 168 -1.72 13.70 -4.85
C MET A 168 -0.43 14.54 -4.93
N PHE A 169 0.62 14.06 -5.61
CA PHE A 169 1.79 14.86 -5.96
C PHE A 169 2.04 14.81 -7.46
N GLY A 170 2.59 15.89 -8.00
CA GLY A 170 2.84 16.04 -9.42
C GLY A 170 3.95 17.07 -9.70
N GLY A 171 4.01 17.47 -10.98
CA GLY A 171 5.12 18.25 -11.50
C GLY A 171 6.36 17.40 -11.78
N GLN A 172 7.36 18.01 -12.42
CA GLN A 172 8.57 17.32 -12.88
C GLN A 172 9.33 16.58 -11.75
N TYR A 173 9.24 17.09 -10.52
CA TYR A 173 9.99 16.60 -9.36
C TYR A 173 9.12 16.17 -8.18
N CYS A 174 7.82 15.92 -8.40
CA CYS A 174 6.86 15.55 -7.33
C CYS A 174 6.74 16.60 -6.21
N GLY A 175 7.06 17.86 -6.51
CA GLY A 175 6.99 18.97 -5.56
C GLY A 175 5.68 19.75 -5.60
N GLN A 176 4.82 19.48 -6.58
CA GLN A 176 3.58 20.21 -6.80
C GLN A 176 2.41 19.38 -6.28
N LEU A 177 1.43 20.02 -5.67
CA LEU A 177 0.12 19.42 -5.47
C LEU A 177 -0.67 19.55 -6.78
N PRO A 178 -1.49 18.57 -7.17
CA PRO A 178 -2.30 18.69 -8.35
C PRO A 178 -3.21 19.91 -8.22
N THR A 179 -3.19 20.75 -9.25
CA THR A 179 -4.12 21.86 -9.41
C THR A 179 -5.28 21.35 -10.26
N GLY A 180 -6.51 21.53 -9.80
CA GLY A 180 -7.67 21.04 -10.53
C GLY A 180 -8.94 21.77 -10.15
N ASN A 181 -9.79 22.03 -11.14
CA ASN A 181 -11.16 22.48 -10.95
C ASN A 181 -12.07 21.33 -11.38
N ALA A 182 -12.77 20.70 -10.44
CA ALA A 182 -13.77 19.69 -10.77
C ALA A 182 -15.14 20.36 -10.89
N VAL A 183 -15.76 20.23 -12.07
CA VAL A 183 -17.10 20.79 -12.39
C VAL A 183 -18.21 20.19 -11.52
N ASN A 184 -17.97 19.04 -10.86
CA ASN A 184 -18.93 18.29 -10.05
C ASN A 184 -18.47 18.01 -8.61
N CYS A 185 -17.68 18.91 -8.00
CA CYS A 185 -17.26 18.76 -6.61
C CYS A 185 -18.35 19.21 -5.63
N ASN A 186 -19.35 18.35 -5.38
CA ASN A 186 -20.46 18.58 -4.44
C ASN A 186 -20.07 18.44 -2.95
N GLY A 187 -18.92 18.98 -2.54
CA GLY A 187 -18.60 19.12 -1.11
C GLY A 187 -17.15 18.85 -0.74
N LYS A 188 -16.58 19.81 -0.01
CA LYS A 188 -15.38 19.73 0.84
C LYS A 188 -14.06 19.35 0.15
N VAL A 189 -13.25 20.37 -0.13
CA VAL A 189 -11.85 20.24 -0.53
C VAL A 189 -10.97 20.13 0.72
N ILE A 190 -9.94 19.30 0.66
CA ILE A 190 -8.93 19.20 1.71
C ILE A 190 -7.76 20.12 1.32
N GLN A 191 -7.67 21.30 1.93
CA GLN A 191 -6.53 22.18 1.76
C GLN A 191 -5.41 21.76 2.72
N VAL A 192 -4.33 21.30 2.12
CA VAL A 192 -3.13 20.87 2.83
C VAL A 192 -2.12 22.00 2.83
N ARG A 193 -1.71 22.48 4.02
CA ARG A 193 -0.56 23.38 4.13
C ARG A 193 0.69 22.56 4.43
N ILE A 194 1.65 22.62 3.52
CA ILE A 194 2.98 22.04 3.69
C ILE A 194 3.90 23.15 4.19
N ALA A 195 4.55 22.94 5.33
CA ALA A 195 5.63 23.81 5.81
C ALA A 195 6.94 23.01 5.78
N GLY A 196 7.81 23.31 4.81
CA GLY A 196 9.03 22.54 4.58
C GLY A 196 8.75 21.15 3.99
N SER A 197 9.32 20.09 4.57
CA SER A 197 9.17 18.68 4.15
C SER A 197 8.01 17.95 4.83
N VAL A 198 7.29 18.62 5.73
CA VAL A 198 6.32 17.99 6.63
C VAL A 198 4.93 18.54 6.35
N LEU A 199 3.96 17.62 6.24
CA LEU A 199 2.54 17.93 6.25
C LEU A 199 2.17 18.41 7.65
N THR A 200 2.09 19.72 7.86
CA THR A 200 1.90 20.32 9.18
C THR A 200 0.44 20.60 9.51
N LYS A 201 -0.43 20.72 8.51
CA LYS A 201 -1.87 20.89 8.73
C LYS A 201 -2.69 20.46 7.53
N VAL A 202 -3.64 19.56 7.77
CA VAL A 202 -4.69 19.19 6.82
C VAL A 202 -5.96 19.90 7.29
N GLN A 203 -6.43 20.89 6.53
CA GLN A 203 -7.65 21.62 6.84
C GLN A 203 -8.66 21.38 5.72
N VAL A 204 -9.84 20.88 6.04
CA VAL A 204 -10.95 20.87 5.09
C VAL A 204 -11.40 22.31 4.93
N ILE A 205 -11.15 22.90 3.76
CA ILE A 205 -11.51 24.28 3.45
C ILE A 205 -12.54 24.19 2.33
N GLU A 206 -13.73 24.69 2.60
CA GLU A 206 -14.77 24.84 1.60
C GLU A 206 -14.38 25.98 0.66
N SER A 207 -13.57 25.69 -0.36
CA SER A 207 -13.59 26.31 -1.69
C SER A 207 -12.31 26.01 -2.48
N HIS A 208 -12.55 25.59 -3.73
CA HIS A 208 -11.68 25.56 -4.92
C HIS A 208 -10.26 25.03 -4.76
N ASP A 209 -10.13 23.71 -4.95
CA ASP A 209 -9.45 23.09 -6.09
C ASP A 209 -9.48 21.56 -5.85
N CYS A 210 -10.14 20.83 -6.74
CA CYS A 210 -10.38 19.38 -6.61
C CYS A 210 -9.42 18.58 -7.48
N ILE A 211 -9.00 17.43 -6.95
CA ILE A 211 -8.10 16.49 -7.62
C ILE A 211 -8.95 15.35 -8.20
N THR A 212 -8.83 15.10 -9.50
CA THR A 212 -9.37 13.90 -10.19
C THR A 212 -8.39 12.75 -10.10
#